data_AF-A0A7J5KZR0-F1
#
_entry.id   AF-A0A7J5KZR0-F1
#
_cell.length_a   1.000
_cell.length_b   1.000
_cell.length_c   1.000
_cell.angle_alpha   90.00
_cell.angle_beta   90.00
_cell.angle_gamma   90.00
#
_symmetry.space_group_name_H-M   'P 1'
#
loop_
_entity.id
_entity.type
_entity.pdbx_description
1 polymer ?
#
loop_
_entity_poly.entity_id
_entity_poly.type
_entity_poly.pdbx_seq_one_letter_code
_entity_poly.pdbx_strand_id
1 'polypeptide(L)' 'MKKELGKWLMDIAKYITTAVVLSSIFGDVQEKWVIYVGGSLSIVVTLLAGLWLVKDKKKGE' A
#
# COMPACT_ATOMS: atom_id res chain seq x y z
N MET A 1 13.93 4.03 -13.39
CA MET A 1 12.97 5.12 -13.08
C MET A 1 11.55 4.60 -12.80
N LYS A 2 10.63 4.45 -13.79
CA LYS A 2 9.21 4.10 -13.52
C LYS A 2 9.01 2.72 -12.83
N LYS A 3 9.75 1.69 -13.25
CA LYS A 3 9.71 0.37 -12.59
C LYS A 3 10.24 0.38 -11.16
N GLU A 4 11.24 1.21 -10.86
CA GLU A 4 11.82 1.33 -9.51
C GLU A 4 10.86 2.05 -8.58
N LEU A 5 10.22 3.12 -9.06
CA LEU A 5 9.12 3.78 -8.34
C LEU A 5 7.96 2.82 -8.06
N GLY A 6 7.61 1.96 -9.02
CA GLY A 6 6.53 0.99 -8.84
C GLY A 6 6.87 -0.10 -7.82
N LYS A 7 8.12 -0.58 -7.82
CA LYS A 7 8.63 -1.47 -6.76
C LYS A 7 8.67 -0.79 -5.39
N TRP A 8 9.11 0.47 -5.34
CA TRP A 8 9.14 1.28 -4.12
C TRP A 8 7.73 1.50 -3.54
N LEU A 9 6.74 1.78 -4.39
CA LEU A 9 5.32 1.85 -3.99
C LEU A 9 4.81 0.51 -3.43
N MET A 10 5.21 -0.62 -4.03
CA MET A 10 4.89 -1.95 -3.49
C MET A 10 5.50 -2.20 -2.10
N ASP A 11 6.70 -1.71 -1.82
CA ASP A 11 7.30 -1.81 -0.48
C ASP A 11 6.63 -0.88 0.53
N ILE A 12 6.24 0.33 0.12
CA ILE A 12 5.42 1.23 0.96
C ILE A 12 4.11 0.57 1.36
N ALA A 13 3.41 -0.08 0.41
CA ALA A 13 2.17 -0.77 0.72
C ALA A 13 2.34 -1.84 1.82
N LYS A 14 3.47 -2.57 1.82
CA LYS A 14 3.78 -3.53 2.88
C LYS A 14 4.01 -2.83 4.23
N TYR A 15 4.73 -1.72 4.25
CA TYR A 15 4.96 -0.97 5.49
C TYR A 15 3.67 -0.38 6.07
N ILE A 16 2.80 0.17 5.22
CA ILE A 16 1.47 0.64 5.64
C ILE A 16 0.64 -0.53 6.18
N THR A 17 0.67 -1.69 5.52
CA THR A 17 -0.01 -2.91 6.00
C THR A 17 0.48 -3.29 7.40
N THR A 18 1.79 -3.32 7.63
CA THR A 18 2.36 -3.60 8.94
C THR A 18 1.93 -2.57 9.98
N ALA A 19 1.91 -1.28 9.64
CA ALA A 19 1.46 -0.23 10.56
C ALA A 19 -0.02 -0.37 10.92
N VAL A 20 -0.88 -0.70 9.95
CA VAL A 20 -2.31 -0.96 10.18
C VAL A 20 -2.51 -2.20 11.06
N VAL A 21 -1.77 -3.28 10.81
CA VAL A 21 -1.84 -4.51 11.63
C VAL A 21 -1.34 -4.25 13.05
N LEU A 22 -0.21 -3.57 13.23
CA LEU A 22 0.29 -3.22 14.57
C LEU A 22 -0.69 -2.30 15.29
N SER A 23 -1.25 -1.31 14.60
CA SER A 23 -2.27 -0.44 15.18
C SER A 23 -3.55 -1.20 15.53
N SER A 24 -3.91 -2.25 14.80
CA SER A 24 -5.06 -3.10 15.14
C SER A 24 -4.85 -3.93 16.40
N ILE A 25 -3.62 -4.36 16.67
CA ILE A 25 -3.26 -5.21 17.81
C ILE A 25 -2.99 -4.37 19.07
N PHE A 26 -2.29 -3.25 18.92
CA PHE A 26 -1.80 -2.43 20.04
C PHE A 26 -2.58 -1.12 20.24
N GLY A 27 -3.37 -0.69 19.25
CA GLY A 27 -4.02 0.61 19.26
C GLY A 27 -5.41 0.57 19.91
N ASP A 28 -5.52 1.08 21.13
CA ASP A 28 -6.80 1.57 21.65
C ASP A 28 -7.11 2.98 21.12
N VAL A 29 -7.12 3.11 19.80
CA VAL A 29 -7.36 4.39 19.13
C VAL A 29 -8.87 4.61 19.04
N GLN A 30 -9.40 5.75 19.48
CA GLN A 30 -10.85 6.00 19.46
C GLN A 30 -11.45 5.96 18.03
N GLU A 31 -10.64 6.28 17.02
CA GLU A 31 -11.02 6.34 15.60
C GLU A 31 -10.54 5.09 14.82
N LYS A 32 -10.67 3.88 15.37
CA LYS A 32 -10.19 2.62 14.71
C LYS A 32 -10.70 2.49 13.27
N TRP A 33 -11.91 2.96 12.99
CA TRP A 33 -12.52 2.91 11.66
C TRP A 33 -11.72 3.71 10.61
N VAL A 34 -11.14 4.86 10.98
CA VAL A 34 -10.29 5.67 10.09
C VAL A 34 -9.02 4.92 9.71
N ILE A 35 -8.44 4.16 10.65
CA ILE A 35 -7.22 3.38 10.40
C ILE A 35 -7.51 2.22 9.47
N TYR A 36 -8.65 1.53 9.64
CA TYR A 36 -9.03 0.44 8.74
C TYR A 36 -9.43 0.93 7.35
N VAL A 37 -10.29 1.95 7.26
CA VAL A 37 -10.78 2.47 5.98
C VAL A 37 -9.69 3.26 5.26
N GLY A 38 -9.06 4.22 5.95
CA GLY A 38 -7.97 5.02 5.40
C GLY A 38 -6.73 4.19 5.09
N GLY A 39 -6.38 3.24 5.97
CA GLY A 39 -5.28 2.30 5.76
C GLY A 39 -5.54 1.37 4.57
N SER A 40 -6.72 0.75 4.50
CA SER A 40 -7.07 -0.11 3.36
C SER A 40 -7.09 0.65 2.05
N LEU A 41 -7.69 1.85 2.02
CA LEU A 41 -7.73 2.69 0.83
C LEU A 41 -6.32 3.07 0.37
N SER A 42 -5.46 3.46 1.30
CA SER A 42 -4.05 3.81 1.02
C SER A 42 -3.29 2.61 0.46
N ILE A 43 -3.45 1.41 1.04
CA ILE A 43 -2.82 0.18 0.55
C ILE A 43 -3.29 -0.13 -0.88
N VAL A 44 -4.60 -0.09 -1.14
CA VAL A 44 -5.18 -0.38 -2.45
C VAL A 44 -4.68 0.62 -3.50
N VAL A 45 -4.71 1.92 -3.21
CA VAL A 45 -4.24 2.96 -4.14
C VAL A 45 -2.75 2.79 -4.43
N THR A 46 -1.93 2.56 -3.40
CA THR A 46 -0.48 2.41 -3.54
C THR A 46 -0.12 1.15 -4.32
N LEU A 47 -0.83 0.03 -4.08
CA LEU A 47 -0.65 -1.21 -4.85
C LEU A 47 -1.12 -1.06 -6.30
N LEU A 48 -2.28 -0.45 -6.55
CA LEU A 48 -2.79 -0.23 -7.91
C LEU A 48 -1.84 0.69 -8.70
N ALA A 49 -1.39 1.78 -8.11
CA ALA A 49 -0.42 2.68 -8.73
C ALA A 49 0.93 1.97 -8.97
N GLY A 50 1.44 1.23 -7.97
CA GLY A 50 2.69 0.48 -8.09
C GLY A 50 2.62 -0.60 -9.17
N LEU A 51 1.54 -1.40 -9.21
CA LEU A 51 1.29 -2.41 -10.22
C LEU A 51 1.14 -1.80 -11.60
N TRP A 52 0.35 -0.74 -11.77
CA TRP A 52 0.16 -0.08 -13.06
C TRP A 52 1.50 0.44 -13.62
N LEU A 53 2.32 1.05 -12.77
CA LEU A 53 3.63 1.58 -13.12
C LEU A 53 4.65 0.47 -13.48
N VAL A 54 4.51 -0.74 -12.93
CA VAL A 54 5.33 -1.92 -13.26
C VAL A 54 4.81 -2.66 -14.49
N LYS A 55 3.48 -2.68 -14.70
CA LYS A 55 2.78 -3.50 -15.71
C LYS A 55 2.95 -2.99 -17.15
N ASP A 56 3.29 -1.72 -17.34
CA ASP A 56 3.54 -1.08 -18.65
C ASP A 56 4.63 -1.78 -19.49
N LYS A 57 5.47 -2.63 -18.88
CA LYS A 57 6.55 -3.36 -19.57
C LYS A 57 6.34 -4.88 -19.68
N LYS A 58 5.17 -5.41 -19.31
CA LYS A 58 4.88 -6.86 -19.40
C LYS A 58 4.10 -7.26 -20.67
N LYS A 59 3.79 -6.32 -21.57
CA LYS A 59 3.10 -6.57 -22.85
C LYS A 59 4.04 -6.45 -24.07
N GLY A 60 5.31 -6.81 -23.90
CA GLY A 60 6.32 -6.67 -24.94
C GLY A 60 7.62 -7.40 -24.62
N GLU A 61 7.53 -8.59 -24.04
CA GLU A 61 8.51 -9.68 -24.14
C GLU A 61 7.72 -10.97 -24.40
#